data_AF-A0A956M1C3-F1
#
_entry.id   AF-A0A956M1C3-F1
#
_cell.length_a   1.000
_cell.length_b   1.000
_cell.length_c   1.000
_cell.angle_alpha   90.00
_cell.angle_beta   90.00
_cell.angle_gamma   90.00
#
_symmetry.space_group_name_H-M   'P 1'
#
loop_
_entity.id
_entity.type
_entity.pdbx_description
1 polymer ?
#
loop_
_entity_poly.entity_id
_entity_poly.type
_entity_poly.pdbx_seq_one_letter_code
_entity_poly.pdbx_strand_id
1 'polypeptide(L)'
;MGFEWGDAVPVLTGPRIILRPLRDADVEDLFEIYSHVEVMRYWTSPAHRERAETEKLVAEIRRGFEEGWLFEWGIADRTTDRVIGTATLFHVDWAHRRAEIGYALGRAEWGAGYASEALTVLIGFAFEKLDLHRLEADADPRNERSLRVLARQGFRREGTQLERYWLLGEIQDAALLGLLRHEWTPPGGENPPALEVPAGRVARSALLGSWDLVDWSVRLQDGTESHPFGEGGRGRLVYDDRAQVWLHLQRSTRPPFESGDPFGGTPEEIAAAFHGFLSYYGEYEVDVETATVRHRILGSSFPNWEGTTQERRYTFVGEELVITATPDNVTEGPRAGAVHTLRWRRSPRPAAPLAPAGRSDSAKEERT
;
A
#
# COMPACT_ATOMS: atom_id res chain seq x y z
N MET A 1 3.63 0.51 -7.51
CA MET A 1 2.61 1.29 -6.78
C MET A 1 3.39 2.36 -6.03
N GLY A 2 3.30 3.63 -6.43
CA GLY A 2 4.08 4.70 -5.80
C GLY A 2 3.25 5.38 -4.72
N PHE A 3 3.79 5.46 -3.51
CA PHE A 3 3.35 6.44 -2.53
C PHE A 3 3.50 7.84 -3.15
N GLU A 4 2.47 8.68 -3.05
CA GLU A 4 2.57 10.06 -3.54
C GLU A 4 3.41 10.87 -2.56
N TRP A 5 4.67 11.01 -2.90
CA TRP A 5 5.60 11.90 -2.23
C TRP A 5 5.17 13.35 -2.45
N GLY A 6 5.20 14.17 -1.40
CA GLY A 6 5.13 15.62 -1.56
C GLY A 6 6.47 16.18 -2.03
N ASP A 7 6.72 17.47 -1.75
CA ASP A 7 8.02 18.11 -2.04
C ASP A 7 9.16 17.64 -1.10
N ALA A 8 8.84 16.80 -0.12
CA ALA A 8 9.78 16.18 0.80
C ALA A 8 9.19 14.89 1.40
N VAL A 9 10.01 14.16 2.16
CA VAL A 9 9.54 13.02 2.95
C VAL A 9 8.42 13.45 3.94
N PRO A 10 7.39 12.63 4.18
CA PRO A 10 6.31 13.01 5.07
C PRO A 10 6.78 13.09 6.53
N VAL A 11 6.09 13.88 7.34
CA VAL A 11 6.35 13.91 8.79
C VAL A 11 5.72 12.68 9.44
N LEU A 12 6.50 11.90 10.19
CA LEU A 12 6.04 10.74 10.95
C LEU A 12 6.27 10.98 12.44
N THR A 13 5.27 10.72 13.27
CA THR A 13 5.32 11.06 14.71
C THR A 13 5.49 9.80 15.55
N GLY A 14 6.50 9.81 16.42
CA GLY A 14 6.66 8.87 17.51
C GLY A 14 6.25 9.48 18.87
N PRO A 15 6.28 8.67 19.95
CA PRO A 15 6.04 9.15 21.31
C PRO A 15 6.91 10.36 21.72
N ARG A 16 8.22 10.26 21.49
CA ARG A 16 9.25 11.24 21.90
C ARG A 16 9.96 11.88 20.72
N ILE A 17 9.86 11.30 19.53
CA ILE A 17 10.54 11.79 18.32
C ILE A 17 9.56 12.21 17.23
N ILE A 18 10.05 13.03 16.31
CA ILE A 18 9.42 13.31 15.02
C ILE A 18 10.42 12.97 13.92
N LEU A 19 10.04 12.11 12.99
CA LEU A 19 10.75 11.94 11.72
C LEU A 19 10.26 13.01 10.77
N ARG A 20 11.14 13.89 10.30
CA ARG A 20 10.78 15.01 9.42
C ARG A 20 11.83 15.28 8.35
N PRO A 21 11.49 16.02 7.28
CA PRO A 21 12.48 16.55 6.35
C PRO A 21 13.59 17.33 7.07
N LEU A 22 14.81 17.19 6.55
CA LEU A 22 15.97 17.96 6.98
C LEU A 22 15.97 19.36 6.34
N ARG A 23 16.32 20.34 7.14
CA ARG A 23 16.36 21.77 6.81
C ARG A 23 17.81 22.26 6.84
N ASP A 24 18.09 23.39 6.20
CA ASP A 24 19.43 23.99 6.26
C ASP A 24 19.85 24.33 7.70
N ALA A 25 18.88 24.63 8.56
CA ALA A 25 19.11 24.89 9.98
C ALA A 25 19.56 23.65 10.78
N ASP A 26 19.36 22.44 10.26
CA ASP A 26 19.73 21.19 10.94
C ASP A 26 21.20 20.80 10.70
N VAL A 27 21.93 21.50 9.81
CA VAL A 27 23.31 21.18 9.43
C VAL A 27 24.23 21.08 10.64
N GLU A 28 24.02 21.91 11.65
CA GLU A 28 24.84 21.99 12.84
C GLU A 28 24.66 20.76 13.72
N ASP A 29 23.42 20.35 13.94
CA ASP A 29 23.06 19.13 14.65
C ASP A 29 23.60 17.89 13.92
N LEU A 30 23.43 17.84 12.60
CA LEU A 30 23.95 16.75 11.76
C LEU A 30 25.48 16.71 11.79
N PHE A 31 26.17 17.86 11.75
CA PHE A 31 27.63 17.88 11.77
C PHE A 31 28.17 17.38 13.11
N GLU A 32 27.51 17.67 14.24
CA GLU A 32 27.87 17.08 15.54
C GLU A 32 27.79 15.55 15.52
N ILE A 33 26.82 14.99 14.80
CA ILE A 33 26.62 13.54 14.66
C ILE A 33 27.66 12.93 13.71
N TYR A 34 27.76 13.45 12.48
CA TYR A 34 28.59 12.88 11.40
C TYR A 34 30.08 13.18 11.55
N SER A 35 30.49 14.17 12.34
CA SER A 35 31.90 14.38 12.69
C SER A 35 32.38 13.47 13.82
N HIS A 36 31.47 12.80 14.52
CA HIS A 36 31.83 11.98 15.67
C HIS A 36 32.36 10.60 15.23
N VAL A 37 33.66 10.38 15.40
CA VAL A 37 34.37 9.15 14.95
C VAL A 37 33.74 7.85 15.47
N GLU A 38 33.23 7.82 16.70
CA GLU A 38 32.55 6.62 17.22
C GLU A 38 31.20 6.34 16.55
N VAL A 39 30.48 7.39 16.13
CA VAL A 39 29.20 7.24 15.41
C VAL A 39 29.48 6.68 14.02
N MET A 40 30.51 7.20 13.36
CA MET A 40 30.88 6.84 12.00
C MET A 40 31.78 5.60 11.89
N ARG A 41 32.13 4.97 13.02
CA ARG A 41 33.06 3.82 13.07
C ARG A 41 32.69 2.67 12.13
N TYR A 42 31.40 2.40 11.99
CA TYR A 42 30.85 1.31 11.17
C TYR A 42 30.08 1.82 9.94
N TRP A 43 30.24 3.10 9.61
CA TRP A 43 29.62 3.68 8.42
C TRP A 43 30.49 3.38 7.19
N THR A 44 29.92 3.50 6.00
CA THR A 44 30.61 3.25 4.72
C THR A 44 31.35 4.47 4.18
N SER A 45 31.37 5.57 4.94
CA SER A 45 32.14 6.78 4.66
C SER A 45 32.86 7.28 5.92
N PRO A 46 33.95 8.07 5.78
CA PRO A 46 34.64 8.67 6.92
C PRO A 46 33.76 9.68 7.67
N ALA A 47 34.12 9.93 8.93
CA ALA A 47 33.55 11.06 9.67
C ALA A 47 33.84 12.39 8.97
N HIS A 48 32.84 13.27 8.94
CA HIS A 48 32.96 14.61 8.36
C HIS A 48 33.99 15.41 9.15
N ARG A 49 34.86 16.14 8.45
CA ARG A 49 35.89 16.99 9.05
C ARG A 49 35.47 18.44 9.09
N GLU A 50 34.69 18.85 8.09
CA GLU A 50 34.23 20.22 7.93
C GLU A 50 32.72 20.26 7.78
N ARG A 51 32.13 21.33 8.31
CA ARG A 51 30.68 21.62 8.18
C ARG A 51 30.20 21.56 6.73
N ALA A 52 31.04 21.98 5.78
CA ALA A 52 30.74 21.96 4.35
C ALA A 52 30.49 20.54 3.79
N GLU A 53 31.02 19.49 4.42
CA GLU A 53 30.71 18.09 4.03
C GLU A 53 29.28 17.73 4.41
N THR A 54 28.80 18.19 5.58
CA THR A 54 27.41 17.99 6.01
C THR A 54 26.42 18.81 5.18
N GLU A 55 26.78 20.03 4.78
CA GLU A 55 25.95 20.82 3.85
C GLU A 55 25.77 20.11 2.51
N LYS A 56 26.86 19.49 1.99
CA LYS A 56 26.79 18.67 0.78
C LYS A 56 25.89 17.45 0.97
N LEU A 57 25.95 16.78 2.13
CA LEU A 57 25.06 15.68 2.47
C LEU A 57 23.58 16.13 2.44
N VAL A 58 23.24 17.26 3.06
CA VAL A 58 21.85 17.78 3.06
C VAL A 58 21.39 18.12 1.64
N ALA A 59 22.25 18.70 0.82
CA ALA A 59 21.95 18.96 -0.59
C ALA A 59 21.78 17.66 -1.39
N GLU A 60 22.59 16.64 -1.12
CA GLU A 60 22.48 15.32 -1.75
C GLU A 60 21.19 14.59 -1.34
N ILE A 61 20.76 14.71 -0.08
CA ILE A 61 19.49 14.17 0.40
C ILE A 61 18.31 14.79 -0.36
N ARG A 62 18.31 16.12 -0.54
CA ARG A 62 17.27 16.80 -1.33
C ARG A 62 17.24 16.32 -2.77
N ARG A 63 18.41 16.27 -3.41
CA ARG A 63 18.55 15.75 -4.78
C ARG A 63 18.10 14.31 -4.89
N GLY A 64 18.50 13.45 -3.96
CA GLY A 64 18.16 12.04 -3.97
C GLY A 64 16.67 11.78 -3.71
N PHE A 65 16.01 12.66 -2.98
CA PHE A 65 14.56 12.68 -2.85
C PHE A 65 13.88 13.08 -4.16
N GLU A 66 14.30 14.19 -4.78
CA GLU A 66 13.77 14.68 -6.06
C GLU A 66 13.95 13.64 -7.19
N GLU A 67 15.07 12.93 -7.18
CA GLU A 67 15.38 11.85 -8.13
C GLU A 67 14.78 10.49 -7.73
N GLY A 68 14.19 10.37 -6.53
CA GLY A 68 13.43 9.20 -6.07
C GLY A 68 14.25 7.98 -5.65
N TRP A 69 15.53 8.13 -5.29
CA TRP A 69 16.41 7.03 -4.87
C TRP A 69 16.83 7.08 -3.39
N LEU A 70 16.63 8.22 -2.71
CA LEU A 70 16.97 8.41 -1.30
C LEU A 70 15.85 9.13 -0.56
N PHE A 71 15.38 8.53 0.54
CA PHE A 71 14.35 9.09 1.40
C PHE A 71 14.91 9.15 2.82
N GLU A 72 15.35 10.34 3.24
CA GLU A 72 15.99 10.52 4.53
C GLU A 72 15.21 11.49 5.43
N TRP A 73 14.99 11.06 6.66
CA TRP A 73 14.37 11.83 7.72
C TRP A 73 15.41 12.22 8.76
N GLY A 74 15.32 13.46 9.25
CA GLY A 74 15.88 13.81 10.53
C GLY A 74 15.03 13.20 11.65
N ILE A 75 15.68 12.53 12.59
CA ILE A 75 15.07 12.14 13.86
C ILE A 75 15.17 13.36 14.77
N ALA A 76 14.09 14.12 14.90
CA ALA A 76 14.02 15.29 15.76
C ALA A 76 13.45 14.94 17.13
N ASP A 77 14.05 15.47 18.19
CA ASP A 77 13.46 15.44 19.52
C ASP A 77 12.17 16.28 19.53
N ARG A 78 11.06 15.69 20.01
CA ARG A 78 9.73 16.32 19.93
C ARG A 78 9.60 17.57 20.81
N THR A 79 10.44 17.72 21.82
CA THR A 79 10.36 18.85 22.77
C THR A 79 11.19 20.05 22.32
N THR A 80 12.33 19.79 21.69
CA THR A 80 13.31 20.82 21.31
C THR A 80 13.39 21.06 19.80
N ASP A 81 12.80 20.18 18.98
CA ASP A 81 12.94 20.12 17.51
C ASP A 81 14.39 19.93 17.01
N ARG A 82 15.33 19.69 17.93
CA ARG A 82 16.74 19.40 17.64
C ARG A 82 16.87 18.07 16.93
N VAL A 83 17.67 18.00 15.86
CA VAL A 83 17.95 16.74 15.18
C VAL A 83 18.96 15.93 15.99
N ILE A 84 18.56 14.73 16.40
CA ILE A 84 19.38 13.82 17.20
C ILE A 84 19.88 12.61 16.42
N GLY A 85 19.51 12.50 15.16
CA GLY A 85 19.87 11.40 14.29
C GLY A 85 19.20 11.48 12.93
N THR A 86 19.39 10.43 12.14
CA THR A 86 18.78 10.26 10.83
C THR A 86 18.21 8.85 10.69
N ALA A 87 17.16 8.70 9.89
CA ALA A 87 16.59 7.43 9.50
C ALA A 87 16.27 7.49 8.00
N THR A 88 16.62 6.45 7.26
CA THR A 88 16.71 6.51 5.81
C THR A 88 16.10 5.26 5.18
N LEU A 89 15.38 5.42 4.07
CA LEU A 89 15.06 4.37 3.11
C LEU A 89 15.80 4.67 1.80
N PHE A 90 16.55 3.69 1.30
CA PHE A 90 17.33 3.81 0.07
C PHE A 90 17.38 2.46 -0.67
N HIS A 91 18.02 2.43 -1.84
CA HIS A 91 18.02 1.25 -2.72
C HIS A 91 16.61 0.71 -2.99
N VAL A 92 15.65 1.61 -3.16
CA VAL A 92 14.25 1.22 -3.31
C VAL A 92 14.02 0.58 -4.67
N ASP A 93 13.56 -0.67 -4.63
CA ASP A 93 13.13 -1.42 -5.80
C ASP A 93 11.63 -1.53 -5.77
N TRP A 94 10.97 -0.60 -6.47
CA TRP A 94 9.50 -0.51 -6.50
C TRP A 94 8.84 -1.71 -7.18
N ALA A 95 9.53 -2.37 -8.11
CA ALA A 95 9.01 -3.53 -8.81
C ALA A 95 9.00 -4.76 -7.89
N HIS A 96 10.09 -4.95 -7.14
CA HIS A 96 10.22 -6.04 -6.16
C HIS A 96 9.70 -5.67 -4.77
N ARG A 97 9.22 -4.44 -4.59
CA ARG A 97 8.66 -3.89 -3.34
C ARG A 97 9.63 -4.08 -2.17
N ARG A 98 10.87 -3.68 -2.33
CA ARG A 98 11.86 -3.72 -1.26
C ARG A 98 12.65 -2.42 -1.16
N ALA A 99 13.18 -2.15 0.02
CA ALA A 99 14.11 -1.05 0.27
C ALA A 99 15.10 -1.46 1.36
N GLU A 100 16.23 -0.77 1.39
CA GLU A 100 17.18 -0.84 2.48
C GLU A 100 16.88 0.25 3.51
N ILE A 101 17.01 -0.07 4.80
CA ILE A 101 16.82 0.87 5.90
C ILE A 101 18.15 1.19 6.59
N GLY A 102 18.42 2.47 6.79
CA GLY A 102 19.59 2.98 7.49
C GLY A 102 19.20 3.92 8.62
N TYR A 103 20.06 4.10 9.61
CA TYR A 103 19.86 5.08 10.66
C TYR A 103 21.17 5.42 11.37
N ALA A 104 21.25 6.64 11.89
CA ALA A 104 22.31 7.11 12.78
C ALA A 104 21.69 7.84 13.98
N LEU A 105 22.35 7.78 15.13
CA LEU A 105 22.02 8.60 16.29
C LEU A 105 23.29 9.25 16.80
N GLY A 106 23.17 10.50 17.25
CA GLY A 106 24.19 11.17 18.03
C GLY A 106 24.57 10.34 19.26
N ARG A 107 25.85 10.37 19.61
CA ARG A 107 26.40 9.56 20.71
C ARG A 107 25.68 9.77 22.04
N ALA A 108 25.25 11.00 22.32
CA ALA A 108 24.53 11.35 23.55
C ALA A 108 23.20 10.60 23.70
N GLU A 109 22.58 10.21 22.58
CA GLU A 109 21.24 9.59 22.55
C GLU A 109 21.26 8.06 22.52
N TRP A 110 22.46 7.47 22.59
CA TRP A 110 22.62 6.03 22.59
C TRP A 110 22.10 5.38 23.88
N GLY A 111 21.44 4.23 23.73
CA GLY A 111 20.90 3.47 24.87
C GLY A 111 19.56 3.98 25.41
N ALA A 112 19.07 5.14 24.96
CA ALA A 112 17.79 5.71 25.37
C ALA A 112 16.57 5.20 24.57
N GLY A 113 16.81 4.30 23.60
CA GLY A 113 15.76 3.66 22.79
C GLY A 113 15.25 4.47 21.59
N TYR A 114 15.80 5.65 21.32
CA TYR A 114 15.36 6.51 20.21
C TYR A 114 15.46 5.84 18.83
N ALA A 115 16.51 5.05 18.59
CA ALA A 115 16.67 4.34 17.30
C ALA A 115 15.57 3.31 17.10
N SER A 116 15.24 2.55 18.14
CA SER A 116 14.15 1.58 18.09
C SER A 116 12.81 2.27 17.84
N GLU A 117 12.56 3.41 18.48
CA GLU A 117 11.34 4.20 18.27
C GLU A 117 11.25 4.76 16.83
N ALA A 118 12.34 5.35 16.33
CA ALA A 118 12.42 5.85 14.96
C ALA A 118 12.18 4.74 13.93
N LEU A 119 12.85 3.59 14.08
CA LEU A 119 12.66 2.46 13.19
C LEU A 119 11.25 1.88 13.26
N THR A 120 10.64 1.79 14.44
CA THR A 120 9.25 1.32 14.57
C THR A 120 8.30 2.17 13.74
N VAL A 121 8.43 3.50 13.78
CA VAL A 121 7.61 4.42 12.99
C VAL A 121 7.92 4.29 11.49
N LEU A 122 9.20 4.25 11.12
CA LEU A 122 9.63 4.16 9.72
C LEU A 122 9.25 2.83 9.05
N ILE A 123 9.38 1.71 9.77
CA ILE A 123 8.99 0.37 9.29
C ILE A 123 7.48 0.30 9.09
N GLY A 124 6.70 0.84 10.03
CA GLY A 124 5.24 0.94 9.87
C GLY A 124 4.88 1.72 8.60
N PHE A 125 5.49 2.89 8.41
CA PHE A 125 5.31 3.67 7.19
C PHE A 125 5.70 2.88 5.92
N ALA A 126 6.84 2.19 5.92
CA ALA A 126 7.31 1.40 4.79
C ALA A 126 6.35 0.25 4.42
N PHE A 127 5.83 -0.48 5.39
CA PHE A 127 4.95 -1.63 5.12
C PHE A 127 3.48 -1.27 4.92
N GLU A 128 3.00 -0.23 5.60
CA GLU A 128 1.58 0.16 5.54
C GLU A 128 1.30 1.21 4.47
N LYS A 129 2.21 2.18 4.26
CA LYS A 129 1.99 3.31 3.35
C LYS A 129 2.74 3.15 2.02
N LEU A 130 4.01 2.73 2.06
CA LEU A 130 4.76 2.46 0.83
C LEU A 130 4.41 1.11 0.20
N ASP A 131 3.63 0.27 0.89
CA ASP A 131 3.29 -1.10 0.49
C ASP A 131 4.55 -1.90 0.13
N LEU A 132 5.67 -1.70 0.84
CA LEU A 132 6.83 -2.56 0.66
C LEU A 132 6.52 -3.97 1.17
N HIS A 133 7.07 -4.97 0.49
CA HIS A 133 6.99 -6.37 0.88
C HIS A 133 8.12 -6.76 1.84
N ARG A 134 9.28 -6.10 1.70
CA ARG A 134 10.51 -6.45 2.40
C ARG A 134 11.34 -5.22 2.72
N LEU A 135 11.93 -5.22 3.91
CA LEU A 135 13.01 -4.30 4.27
C LEU A 135 14.31 -5.08 4.46
N GLU A 136 15.39 -4.46 4.01
CA GLU A 136 16.75 -4.98 4.10
C GLU A 136 17.58 -4.03 4.96
N ALA A 137 18.58 -4.55 5.63
CA ALA A 137 19.59 -3.74 6.29
C ALA A 137 20.92 -4.48 6.24
N ASP A 138 22.02 -3.76 6.18
CA ASP A 138 23.32 -4.30 6.50
C ASP A 138 23.93 -3.62 7.73
N ALA A 139 24.84 -4.33 8.38
CA ALA A 139 25.60 -3.81 9.50
C ALA A 139 26.91 -4.57 9.63
N ASP A 140 27.97 -3.90 10.05
CA ASP A 140 29.19 -4.58 10.48
C ASP A 140 28.85 -5.58 11.61
N PRO A 141 29.27 -6.86 11.53
CA PRO A 141 29.01 -7.85 12.58
C PRO A 141 29.51 -7.46 13.98
N ARG A 142 30.47 -6.54 14.07
CA ARG A 142 31.02 -5.95 15.30
C ARG A 142 30.12 -4.84 15.87
N ASN A 143 29.18 -4.31 15.09
CA ASN A 143 28.22 -3.30 15.53
C ASN A 143 27.02 -3.94 16.26
N GLU A 144 27.29 -4.51 17.44
CA GLU A 144 26.26 -5.18 18.23
C GLU A 144 25.08 -4.29 18.61
N ARG A 145 25.31 -2.97 18.72
CA ARG A 145 24.24 -2.01 19.06
C ARG A 145 23.21 -1.96 17.94
N SER A 146 23.67 -1.83 16.69
CA SER A 146 22.78 -1.83 15.54
C SER A 146 22.07 -3.18 15.37
N LEU A 147 22.83 -4.29 15.47
CA LEU A 147 22.27 -5.64 15.37
C LEU A 147 21.16 -5.90 16.41
N ARG A 148 21.34 -5.45 17.66
CA ARG A 148 20.30 -5.56 18.71
C ARG A 148 19.06 -4.72 18.39
N VAL A 149 19.23 -3.53 17.84
CA VAL A 149 18.11 -2.67 17.45
C VAL A 149 17.32 -3.31 16.30
N LEU A 150 18.01 -3.76 15.25
CA LEU A 150 17.38 -4.44 14.11
C LEU A 150 16.66 -5.73 14.53
N ALA A 151 17.31 -6.57 15.34
CA ALA A 151 16.69 -7.80 15.86
C ALA A 151 15.41 -7.53 16.67
N ARG A 152 15.36 -6.44 17.46
CA ARG A 152 14.15 -6.03 18.19
C ARG A 152 13.01 -5.59 17.29
N GLN A 153 13.30 -5.10 16.09
CA GLN A 153 12.30 -4.78 15.08
C GLN A 153 11.85 -6.02 14.29
N GLY A 154 12.42 -7.20 14.56
CA GLY A 154 12.09 -8.45 13.91
C GLY A 154 13.00 -8.82 12.72
N PHE A 155 14.04 -8.03 12.43
CA PHE A 155 14.99 -8.39 11.38
C PHE A 155 15.73 -9.68 11.75
N ARG A 156 15.84 -10.58 10.78
CA ARG A 156 16.64 -11.80 10.89
C ARG A 156 17.90 -11.67 10.05
N ARG A 157 19.00 -12.29 10.51
CA ARG A 157 20.21 -12.41 9.71
C ARG A 157 20.00 -13.47 8.63
N GLU A 158 20.29 -13.12 7.39
CA GLU A 158 20.14 -14.00 6.23
C GLU A 158 21.48 -14.40 5.62
N GLY A 159 22.54 -13.65 5.89
CA GLY A 159 23.87 -13.95 5.39
C GLY A 159 24.95 -13.05 5.95
N THR A 160 26.16 -13.26 5.44
CA THR A 160 27.31 -12.37 5.67
C THR A 160 28.07 -12.25 4.38
N GLN A 161 28.38 -11.02 3.98
CA GLN A 161 29.34 -10.76 2.93
C GLN A 161 30.66 -10.41 3.58
N LEU A 162 31.66 -11.26 3.33
CA LEU A 162 33.00 -11.08 3.84
C LEU A 162 33.70 -9.97 3.07
N GLU A 163 34.46 -9.14 3.78
CA GLU A 163 35.32 -8.11 3.21
C GLU A 163 34.59 -7.16 2.25
N ARG A 164 33.32 -6.87 2.53
CA ARG A 164 32.47 -6.08 1.64
C ARG A 164 32.91 -4.63 1.53
N TYR A 165 33.38 -4.03 2.62
CA TYR A 165 33.78 -2.63 2.65
C TYR A 165 35.26 -2.48 2.96
N TRP A 166 35.92 -1.57 2.24
CA TRP A 166 37.28 -1.15 2.49
C TRP A 166 37.27 0.34 2.79
N LEU A 167 37.44 0.72 4.07
CA LEU A 167 37.35 2.10 4.51
C LEU A 167 38.54 2.46 5.39
N LEU A 168 39.29 3.50 5.01
CA LEU A 168 40.45 4.01 5.76
C LEU A 168 41.51 2.93 6.12
N GLY A 169 41.65 1.91 5.27
CA GLY A 169 42.59 0.81 5.51
C GLY A 169 42.05 -0.31 6.39
N GLU A 170 40.81 -0.22 6.86
CA GLU A 170 40.09 -1.29 7.54
C GLU A 170 39.15 -2.01 6.57
N ILE A 171 39.19 -3.34 6.64
CA ILE A 171 38.26 -4.23 5.94
C ILE A 171 37.09 -4.53 6.88
N GLN A 172 35.86 -4.43 6.36
CA GLN A 172 34.64 -4.69 7.13
C GLN A 172 33.76 -5.71 6.39
N ASP A 173 33.26 -6.68 7.16
CA ASP A 173 32.20 -7.58 6.72
C ASP A 173 30.84 -6.88 6.82
N ALA A 174 29.84 -7.40 6.09
CA ALA A 174 28.46 -6.95 6.20
C ALA A 174 27.55 -8.14 6.59
N ALA A 175 26.98 -8.10 7.80
CA ALA A 175 25.86 -8.96 8.13
C ALA A 175 24.64 -8.49 7.36
N LEU A 176 24.02 -9.37 6.58
CA LEU A 176 22.83 -9.05 5.81
C LEU A 176 21.60 -9.43 6.62
N LEU A 177 20.68 -8.50 6.79
CA LEU A 177 19.45 -8.67 7.55
C LEU A 177 18.22 -8.38 6.68
N GLY A 178 17.14 -9.11 6.94
CA GLY A 178 15.86 -8.93 6.26
C GLY A 178 14.69 -8.96 7.22
N LEU A 179 13.63 -8.24 6.88
CA LEU A 179 12.33 -8.28 7.54
C LEU A 179 11.23 -8.35 6.47
N LEU A 180 10.38 -9.37 6.52
CA LEU A 180 9.23 -9.50 5.62
C LEU A 180 7.99 -8.87 6.25
N ARG A 181 7.14 -8.27 5.40
CA ARG A 181 5.88 -7.63 5.84
C ARG A 181 4.97 -8.55 6.67
N HIS A 182 4.92 -9.85 6.35
CA HIS A 182 4.07 -10.81 7.08
C HIS A 182 4.68 -11.30 8.40
N GLU A 183 5.98 -11.09 8.62
CA GLU A 183 6.68 -11.39 9.88
C GLU A 183 6.61 -10.18 10.83
N TRP A 184 6.40 -8.99 10.28
CA TRP A 184 6.25 -7.77 11.07
C TRP A 184 4.91 -7.73 11.82
N THR A 185 5.00 -7.46 13.11
CA THR A 185 3.82 -7.23 13.97
C THR A 185 3.83 -5.77 14.41
N PRO A 186 2.77 -4.99 14.15
CA PRO A 186 2.69 -3.61 14.63
C PRO A 186 2.67 -3.60 16.16
N PRO A 187 3.39 -2.66 16.82
CA PRO A 187 3.37 -2.56 18.26
C PRO A 187 1.95 -2.20 18.74
N GLY A 188 1.32 -3.08 19.51
CA GLY A 188 0.07 -2.78 20.21
C GLY A 188 -1.07 -3.80 20.08
N GLY A 189 -1.06 -4.75 19.14
CA GLY A 189 -2.08 -5.82 19.03
C GLY A 189 -3.53 -5.37 18.75
N GLU A 190 -3.86 -4.12 19.02
CA GLU A 190 -4.98 -3.37 18.50
C GLU A 190 -4.43 -2.44 17.40
N ASN A 191 -5.20 -2.31 16.32
CA ASN A 191 -4.94 -1.33 15.28
C ASN A 191 -4.57 0.00 15.96
N PRO A 192 -3.37 0.58 15.73
CA PRO A 192 -3.11 1.91 16.23
C PRO A 192 -4.24 2.82 15.71
N PRO A 193 -4.71 3.81 16.51
CA PRO A 193 -5.73 4.72 16.04
C PRO A 193 -5.27 5.25 14.69
N ALA A 194 -6.14 5.11 13.69
CA ALA A 194 -5.85 5.50 12.33
C ALA A 194 -5.18 6.87 12.37
N LEU A 195 -3.91 6.92 11.93
CA LEU A 195 -3.25 8.18 11.63
C LEU A 195 -4.20 8.92 10.67
N GLU A 196 -4.82 9.99 11.16
CA GLU A 196 -5.69 10.85 10.36
C GLU A 196 -4.82 11.47 9.26
N VAL A 197 -4.83 10.83 8.10
CA VAL A 197 -4.52 11.47 6.84
C VAL A 197 -5.78 12.28 6.50
N PRO A 198 -5.68 13.59 6.25
CA PRO A 198 -6.82 14.39 5.82
C PRO A 198 -7.58 13.68 4.71
N ALA A 199 -8.90 13.56 4.86
CA ALA A 199 -9.79 12.91 3.90
C ALA A 199 -9.78 13.69 2.57
N GLY A 200 -8.81 13.36 1.74
CA GLY A 200 -8.61 13.92 0.42
C GLY A 200 -7.33 13.32 -0.12
N ARG A 201 -7.44 12.60 -1.23
CA ARG A 201 -6.36 11.92 -1.96
C ARG A 201 -6.10 10.47 -1.55
N VAL A 202 -7.03 9.60 -1.93
CA VAL A 202 -6.72 8.19 -2.11
C VAL A 202 -6.28 7.98 -3.56
N ALA A 203 -5.05 7.53 -3.79
CA ALA A 203 -4.49 7.40 -5.13
C ALA A 203 -5.21 6.32 -5.97
N ARG A 204 -5.17 6.45 -7.30
CA ARG A 204 -5.66 5.45 -8.28
C ARG A 204 -5.24 4.03 -7.93
N SER A 205 -4.02 3.90 -7.42
CA SER A 205 -3.43 2.65 -7.01
C SER A 205 -4.30 1.92 -5.98
N ALA A 206 -4.89 2.59 -4.99
CA ALA A 206 -5.67 1.96 -3.94
C ALA A 206 -6.86 1.14 -4.47
N LEU A 207 -7.41 1.52 -5.63
CA LEU A 207 -8.47 0.79 -6.33
C LEU A 207 -7.97 -0.48 -7.03
N LEU A 208 -6.68 -0.59 -7.35
CA LEU A 208 -6.12 -1.73 -8.10
C LEU A 208 -6.37 -3.06 -7.40
N GLY A 209 -6.62 -4.09 -8.22
CA GLY A 209 -6.85 -5.45 -7.80
C GLY A 209 -8.31 -5.87 -7.94
N SER A 210 -8.62 -7.01 -7.34
CA SER A 210 -9.96 -7.59 -7.32
C SER A 210 -10.64 -7.32 -5.99
N TRP A 211 -11.93 -7.05 -6.07
CA TRP A 211 -12.79 -6.75 -4.94
C TRP A 211 -14.04 -7.61 -5.00
N ASP A 212 -14.39 -8.21 -3.88
CA ASP A 212 -15.63 -8.98 -3.73
C ASP A 212 -16.69 -8.09 -3.06
N LEU A 213 -17.91 -8.15 -3.59
CA LEU A 213 -19.04 -7.40 -3.04
C LEU A 213 -19.30 -7.81 -1.59
N VAL A 214 -19.43 -6.81 -0.72
CA VAL A 214 -19.92 -6.96 0.65
C VAL A 214 -21.41 -6.68 0.68
N ASP A 215 -21.81 -5.53 0.12
CA ASP A 215 -23.20 -5.12 0.05
C ASP A 215 -23.46 -4.14 -1.11
N TRP A 216 -24.69 -4.15 -1.62
CA TRP A 216 -25.20 -3.09 -2.48
C TRP A 216 -26.54 -2.62 -1.94
N SER A 217 -26.55 -1.39 -1.41
CA SER A 217 -27.76 -0.72 -0.96
C SER A 217 -28.10 0.49 -1.83
N VAL A 218 -29.37 0.83 -1.86
CA VAL A 218 -29.92 1.99 -2.57
C VAL A 218 -30.84 2.71 -1.62
N ARG A 219 -30.52 3.98 -1.38
CA ARG A 219 -31.35 4.90 -0.60
C ARG A 219 -32.15 5.80 -1.53
N LEU A 220 -33.47 5.72 -1.45
CA LEU A 220 -34.40 6.59 -2.18
C LEU A 220 -34.50 7.95 -1.51
N GLN A 221 -35.07 8.93 -2.21
CA GLN A 221 -35.23 10.30 -1.70
C GLN A 221 -36.13 10.40 -0.46
N ASP A 222 -37.07 9.47 -0.30
CA ASP A 222 -37.94 9.38 0.88
C ASP A 222 -37.23 8.75 2.11
N GLY A 223 -35.95 8.39 1.98
CA GLY A 223 -35.15 7.75 3.01
C GLY A 223 -35.26 6.22 3.06
N THR A 224 -36.12 5.61 2.24
CA THR A 224 -36.25 4.15 2.15
C THR A 224 -34.96 3.54 1.60
N GLU A 225 -34.47 2.49 2.26
CA GLU A 225 -33.30 1.73 1.84
C GLU A 225 -33.71 0.36 1.30
N SER A 226 -33.06 -0.08 0.22
CA SER A 226 -33.31 -1.38 -0.40
C SER A 226 -32.01 -2.00 -0.93
N HIS A 227 -31.98 -3.33 -1.05
CA HIS A 227 -30.85 -4.07 -1.62
C HIS A 227 -31.26 -4.64 -2.98
N PRO A 228 -30.85 -4.04 -4.12
CA PRO A 228 -31.40 -4.39 -5.43
C PRO A 228 -31.23 -5.86 -5.84
N PHE A 229 -30.18 -6.51 -5.32
CA PHE A 229 -29.88 -7.93 -5.56
C PHE A 229 -30.11 -8.83 -4.33
N GLY A 230 -30.85 -8.32 -3.34
CA GLY A 230 -31.16 -9.00 -2.09
C GLY A 230 -29.95 -9.11 -1.15
N GLU A 231 -30.22 -9.54 0.08
CA GLU A 231 -29.16 -9.84 1.04
C GLU A 231 -28.27 -10.99 0.52
N GLY A 232 -26.96 -10.83 0.66
CA GLY A 232 -25.98 -11.82 0.19
C GLY A 232 -25.73 -11.83 -1.31
N GLY A 233 -26.10 -10.77 -2.04
CA GLY A 233 -25.68 -10.56 -3.43
C GLY A 233 -24.18 -10.78 -3.62
N ARG A 234 -23.78 -11.26 -4.79
CA ARG A 234 -22.37 -11.53 -5.12
C ARG A 234 -21.90 -10.58 -6.18
N GLY A 235 -20.63 -10.22 -6.15
CA GLY A 235 -20.07 -9.38 -7.18
C GLY A 235 -18.56 -9.35 -7.16
N ARG A 236 -18.01 -8.96 -8.29
CA ARG A 236 -16.59 -8.75 -8.48
C ARG A 236 -16.36 -7.43 -9.21
N LEU A 237 -15.56 -6.56 -8.60
CA LEU A 237 -15.04 -5.36 -9.23
C LEU A 237 -13.53 -5.54 -9.38
N VAL A 238 -13.00 -5.24 -10.57
CA VAL A 238 -11.58 -5.34 -10.86
C VAL A 238 -11.11 -4.03 -11.46
N TYR A 239 -10.03 -3.48 -10.93
CA TYR A 239 -9.26 -2.41 -11.55
C TYR A 239 -7.85 -2.91 -11.82
N ASP A 240 -7.35 -2.75 -13.04
CA ASP A 240 -5.98 -3.11 -13.37
C ASP A 240 -5.05 -1.89 -13.55
N ASP A 241 -3.76 -2.17 -13.65
CA ASP A 241 -2.70 -1.18 -13.81
C ASP A 241 -2.72 -0.53 -15.20
N ARG A 242 -3.41 -1.12 -16.17
CA ARG A 242 -3.64 -0.63 -17.54
C ARG A 242 -4.92 0.21 -17.70
N ALA A 243 -5.46 0.68 -16.59
CA ALA A 243 -6.63 1.57 -16.55
C ALA A 243 -7.91 0.89 -17.06
N GLN A 244 -8.03 -0.42 -16.90
CA GLN A 244 -9.22 -1.19 -17.24
C GLN A 244 -10.04 -1.51 -15.98
N VAL A 245 -11.35 -1.51 -16.14
CA VAL A 245 -12.32 -1.85 -15.10
C VAL A 245 -13.29 -2.93 -15.58
N TRP A 246 -13.61 -3.87 -14.69
CA TRP A 246 -14.68 -4.85 -14.89
C TRP A 246 -15.55 -4.89 -13.64
N LEU A 247 -16.86 -4.82 -13.83
CA LEU A 247 -17.85 -5.02 -12.79
C LEU A 247 -18.74 -6.19 -13.15
N HIS A 248 -18.95 -7.08 -12.18
CA HIS A 248 -19.98 -8.10 -12.21
C HIS A 248 -20.74 -8.04 -10.89
N LEU A 249 -22.07 -8.02 -10.96
CA LEU A 249 -22.96 -8.09 -9.82
C LEU A 249 -24.04 -9.11 -10.14
N GLN A 250 -24.48 -9.87 -9.14
CA GLN A 250 -25.55 -10.83 -9.29
C GLN A 250 -26.33 -11.05 -8.00
N ARG A 251 -27.59 -11.45 -8.14
CA ARG A 251 -28.42 -11.92 -7.01
C ARG A 251 -27.78 -13.12 -6.32
N SER A 252 -28.04 -13.24 -5.01
CA SER A 252 -27.63 -14.39 -4.21
C SER A 252 -28.22 -15.71 -4.73
N THR A 253 -29.43 -15.64 -5.28
CA THR A 253 -30.13 -16.75 -5.94
C THR A 253 -30.48 -16.41 -7.38
N ARG A 254 -30.13 -17.30 -8.30
CA ARG A 254 -30.47 -17.21 -9.73
C ARG A 254 -30.96 -18.58 -10.21
N PRO A 255 -32.19 -18.69 -10.72
CA PRO A 255 -32.69 -19.93 -11.30
C PRO A 255 -31.81 -20.38 -12.47
N PRO A 256 -31.43 -21.66 -12.57
CA PRO A 256 -30.81 -22.20 -13.78
C PRO A 256 -31.82 -22.29 -14.92
N PHE A 257 -31.34 -22.40 -16.16
CA PHE A 257 -32.20 -22.77 -17.29
C PHE A 257 -32.48 -24.27 -17.21
N GLU A 258 -33.74 -24.67 -17.31
CA GLU A 258 -34.15 -26.08 -17.24
C GLU A 258 -33.49 -26.92 -18.35
N SER A 259 -33.28 -26.32 -19.52
CA SER A 259 -32.66 -26.98 -20.68
C SER A 259 -31.17 -27.26 -20.50
N GLY A 260 -30.48 -26.53 -19.61
CA GLY A 260 -29.02 -26.55 -19.49
C GLY A 260 -28.25 -25.94 -20.68
N ASP A 261 -28.95 -25.53 -21.73
CA ASP A 261 -28.36 -24.86 -22.90
C ASP A 261 -28.24 -23.36 -22.63
N PRO A 262 -27.03 -22.76 -22.65
CA PRO A 262 -26.84 -21.33 -22.43
C PRO A 262 -27.59 -20.42 -23.43
N PHE A 263 -28.05 -20.95 -24.57
CA PHE A 263 -28.82 -20.22 -25.57
C PHE A 263 -30.29 -20.67 -25.67
N GLY A 264 -30.70 -21.67 -24.89
CA GLY A 264 -32.00 -22.34 -24.99
C GLY A 264 -32.97 -22.05 -23.84
N GLY A 265 -32.89 -20.87 -23.23
CA GLY A 265 -33.81 -20.44 -22.16
C GLY A 265 -35.14 -19.92 -22.69
N THR A 266 -36.22 -20.12 -21.92
CA THR A 266 -37.52 -19.49 -22.14
C THR A 266 -37.43 -17.96 -21.94
N PRO A 267 -38.36 -17.16 -22.50
CA PRO A 267 -38.40 -15.72 -22.26
C PRO A 267 -38.38 -15.34 -20.77
N GLU A 268 -39.09 -16.10 -19.92
CA GLU A 268 -39.16 -15.90 -18.48
C GLU A 268 -37.82 -16.18 -17.79
N GLU A 269 -37.15 -17.28 -18.17
CA GLU A 269 -35.81 -17.62 -17.67
C GLU A 269 -34.77 -16.59 -18.10
N ILE A 270 -34.80 -16.15 -19.36
CA ILE A 270 -33.91 -15.11 -19.89
C ILE A 270 -34.13 -13.80 -19.14
N ALA A 271 -35.39 -13.39 -18.91
CA ALA A 271 -35.70 -12.19 -18.15
C ALA A 271 -35.20 -12.29 -16.70
N ALA A 272 -35.42 -13.43 -16.03
CA ALA A 272 -34.92 -13.66 -14.68
C ALA A 272 -33.39 -13.63 -14.61
N ALA A 273 -32.71 -14.24 -15.58
CA ALA A 273 -31.25 -14.23 -15.68
C ALA A 273 -30.71 -12.82 -15.91
N PHE A 274 -31.33 -12.04 -16.81
CA PHE A 274 -30.94 -10.68 -17.12
C PHE A 274 -31.18 -9.73 -15.94
N HIS A 275 -32.36 -9.75 -15.33
CA HIS A 275 -32.69 -8.89 -14.18
C HIS A 275 -31.93 -9.25 -12.89
N GLY A 276 -31.38 -10.46 -12.81
CA GLY A 276 -30.57 -10.94 -11.70
C GLY A 276 -29.06 -10.67 -11.85
N PHE A 277 -28.63 -9.99 -12.92
CA PHE A 277 -27.22 -9.80 -13.26
C PHE A 277 -26.96 -8.40 -13.80
N LEU A 278 -25.84 -7.80 -13.40
CA LEU A 278 -25.35 -6.56 -13.99
C LEU A 278 -23.86 -6.71 -14.25
N SER A 279 -23.44 -6.47 -15.49
CA SER A 279 -22.03 -6.47 -15.85
C SER A 279 -21.69 -5.31 -16.76
N TYR A 280 -20.47 -4.80 -16.62
CA TYR A 280 -19.85 -3.97 -17.63
C TYR A 280 -18.33 -4.10 -17.56
N TYR A 281 -17.68 -3.69 -18.64
CA TYR A 281 -16.25 -3.44 -18.67
C TYR A 281 -15.93 -2.16 -19.42
N GLY A 282 -14.76 -1.62 -19.18
CA GLY A 282 -14.28 -0.45 -19.88
C GLY A 282 -12.99 0.10 -19.30
N GLU A 283 -12.80 1.39 -19.50
CA GLU A 283 -11.64 2.12 -18.99
C GLU A 283 -12.03 2.89 -17.74
N TYR A 284 -11.07 3.20 -16.89
CA TYR A 284 -11.31 4.08 -15.75
C TYR A 284 -10.25 5.14 -15.57
N GLU A 285 -10.69 6.29 -15.07
CA GLU A 285 -9.86 7.41 -14.66
C GLU A 285 -10.22 7.78 -13.22
N VAL A 286 -9.21 8.18 -12.43
CA VAL A 286 -9.40 8.53 -11.02
C VAL A 286 -9.01 9.99 -10.83
N ASP A 287 -9.97 10.74 -10.31
CA ASP A 287 -9.80 12.09 -9.83
C ASP A 287 -9.60 12.02 -8.31
N VAL A 288 -8.34 12.15 -7.93
CA VAL A 288 -7.86 11.96 -6.56
C VAL A 288 -8.24 13.14 -5.66
N GLU A 289 -8.38 14.34 -6.24
CA GLU A 289 -8.76 15.56 -5.52
C GLU A 289 -10.23 15.52 -5.08
N THR A 290 -11.11 15.04 -5.96
CA THR A 290 -12.55 14.96 -5.67
C THR A 290 -13.01 13.59 -5.14
N ALA A 291 -12.07 12.65 -4.96
CA ALA A 291 -12.33 11.26 -4.60
C ALA A 291 -13.37 10.62 -5.53
N THR A 292 -13.17 10.81 -6.84
CA THR A 292 -14.09 10.37 -7.88
C THR A 292 -13.40 9.39 -8.84
N VAL A 293 -14.09 8.33 -9.22
CA VAL A 293 -13.69 7.40 -10.27
C VAL A 293 -14.70 7.48 -11.41
N ARG A 294 -14.19 7.63 -12.64
CA ARG A 294 -14.98 7.70 -13.87
C ARG A 294 -14.76 6.41 -14.64
N HIS A 295 -15.82 5.67 -14.93
CA HIS A 295 -15.77 4.48 -15.78
C HIS A 295 -16.30 4.83 -17.17
N ARG A 296 -15.44 4.81 -18.18
CA ARG A 296 -15.83 4.89 -19.59
C ARG A 296 -16.25 3.51 -20.04
N ILE A 297 -17.54 3.30 -20.25
CA ILE A 297 -18.12 1.97 -20.48
C ILE A 297 -17.92 1.57 -21.94
N LEU A 298 -17.24 0.44 -22.17
CA LEU A 298 -17.01 -0.11 -23.51
C LEU A 298 -18.00 -1.22 -23.87
N GLY A 299 -18.51 -1.95 -22.88
CA GLY A 299 -19.55 -2.97 -23.06
C GLY A 299 -20.34 -3.17 -21.76
N SER A 300 -21.65 -3.40 -21.85
CA SER A 300 -22.49 -3.62 -20.68
C SER A 300 -23.67 -4.56 -20.95
N SER A 301 -24.10 -5.29 -19.91
CA SER A 301 -25.37 -6.01 -19.95
C SER A 301 -26.56 -5.06 -20.08
N PHE A 302 -26.42 -3.77 -19.74
CA PHE A 302 -27.41 -2.75 -20.05
C PHE A 302 -26.90 -1.89 -21.23
N PRO A 303 -27.37 -2.13 -22.47
CA PRO A 303 -26.76 -1.54 -23.68
C PRO A 303 -26.70 -0.01 -23.67
N ASN A 304 -27.65 0.66 -23.00
CA ASN A 304 -27.71 2.12 -22.96
C ASN A 304 -26.53 2.77 -22.19
N TRP A 305 -25.73 2.00 -21.46
CA TRP A 305 -24.52 2.50 -20.81
C TRP A 305 -23.30 2.48 -21.73
N GLU A 306 -23.32 1.76 -22.84
CA GLU A 306 -22.18 1.68 -23.75
C GLU A 306 -21.83 3.06 -24.34
N GLY A 307 -20.55 3.42 -24.32
CA GLY A 307 -20.04 4.73 -24.73
C GLY A 307 -20.27 5.85 -23.70
N THR A 308 -21.00 5.60 -22.62
CA THR A 308 -21.21 6.60 -21.55
C THR A 308 -20.06 6.61 -20.54
N THR A 309 -19.94 7.71 -19.79
CA THR A 309 -19.04 7.78 -18.63
C THR A 309 -19.87 7.77 -17.36
N GLN A 310 -19.58 6.81 -16.49
CA GLN A 310 -20.23 6.64 -15.19
C GLN A 310 -19.32 7.23 -14.12
N GLU A 311 -19.75 8.32 -13.49
CA GLU A 311 -19.01 8.95 -12.40
C GLU A 311 -19.46 8.41 -11.04
N ARG A 312 -18.50 8.06 -10.19
CA ARG A 312 -18.74 7.49 -8.86
C ARG A 312 -17.81 8.14 -7.85
N ARG A 313 -18.33 8.52 -6.68
CA ARG A 313 -17.46 8.83 -5.54
C ARG A 313 -16.97 7.54 -4.91
N TYR A 314 -15.73 7.51 -4.46
CA TYR A 314 -15.21 6.39 -3.72
C TYR A 314 -14.62 6.85 -2.39
N THR A 315 -14.73 6.01 -1.38
CA THR A 315 -14.13 6.21 -0.06
C THR A 315 -13.62 4.87 0.46
N PHE A 316 -12.67 4.90 1.38
CA PHE A 316 -12.20 3.71 2.08
C PHE A 316 -12.61 3.79 3.55
N VAL A 317 -13.28 2.75 4.04
CA VAL A 317 -13.71 2.63 5.43
C VAL A 317 -13.07 1.36 5.99
N GLY A 318 -11.96 1.53 6.73
CA GLY A 318 -11.10 0.41 7.11
C GLY A 318 -10.50 -0.25 5.87
N GLU A 319 -10.75 -1.56 5.69
CA GLU A 319 -10.30 -2.32 4.52
C GLU A 319 -11.32 -2.36 3.38
N GLU A 320 -12.50 -1.75 3.57
CA GLU A 320 -13.56 -1.75 2.56
C GLU A 320 -13.49 -0.54 1.63
N LEU A 321 -13.65 -0.80 0.34
CA LEU A 321 -13.89 0.20 -0.68
C LEU A 321 -15.40 0.46 -0.76
N VAL A 322 -15.82 1.71 -0.61
CA VAL A 322 -17.21 2.13 -0.74
C VAL A 322 -17.35 3.02 -1.96
N ILE A 323 -18.10 2.56 -2.95
CA ILE A 323 -18.40 3.29 -4.19
C ILE A 323 -19.84 3.79 -4.13
N THR A 324 -20.01 5.09 -4.30
CA THR A 324 -21.31 5.75 -4.33
C THR A 324 -21.57 6.37 -5.69
N ALA A 325 -22.70 6.05 -6.31
CA ALA A 325 -23.11 6.71 -7.55
C ALA A 325 -23.55 8.15 -7.28
N THR A 326 -23.07 9.09 -8.10
CA THR A 326 -23.54 10.47 -8.03
C THR A 326 -24.99 10.55 -8.54
N PRO A 327 -25.81 11.48 -8.01
CA PRO A 327 -27.23 11.61 -8.38
C PRO A 327 -27.47 11.81 -9.88
N ASP A 328 -26.51 12.39 -10.60
CA ASP A 328 -26.59 12.67 -12.04
C ASP A 328 -26.36 11.41 -12.91
N ASN A 329 -25.86 10.32 -12.34
CA ASN A 329 -25.67 9.03 -13.01
C ASN A 329 -26.80 8.03 -12.72
N VAL A 330 -27.90 8.49 -12.14
CA VAL A 330 -28.99 7.63 -11.74
C VAL A 330 -29.91 7.36 -12.92
N THR A 331 -30.29 6.09 -13.04
CA THR A 331 -31.19 5.57 -14.07
C THR A 331 -32.50 6.37 -14.09
N GLU A 332 -32.97 6.71 -15.30
CA GLU A 332 -34.34 7.19 -15.49
C GLU A 332 -35.34 6.18 -14.91
N GLY A 333 -36.46 6.68 -14.35
CA GLY A 333 -37.51 5.84 -13.79
C GLY A 333 -37.67 5.94 -12.25
N PRO A 334 -38.27 4.94 -11.58
CA PRO A 334 -38.69 5.03 -10.18
C PRO A 334 -37.56 5.24 -9.15
N ARG A 335 -36.30 5.07 -9.58
CA ARG A 335 -35.11 5.24 -8.75
C ARG A 335 -34.35 6.53 -9.08
N ALA A 336 -34.88 7.42 -9.93
CA ALA A 336 -34.22 8.68 -10.26
C ALA A 336 -33.85 9.47 -8.99
N GLY A 337 -32.59 9.91 -8.90
CA GLY A 337 -32.06 10.61 -7.73
C GLY A 337 -31.78 9.73 -6.50
N ALA A 338 -31.89 8.39 -6.61
CA ALA A 338 -31.49 7.48 -5.54
C ALA A 338 -29.96 7.38 -5.42
N VAL A 339 -29.47 7.26 -4.19
CA VAL A 339 -28.04 7.08 -3.91
C VAL A 339 -27.75 5.59 -3.86
N HIS A 340 -26.98 5.10 -4.84
CA HIS A 340 -26.49 3.72 -4.85
C HIS A 340 -25.16 3.66 -4.12
N THR A 341 -25.06 2.81 -3.10
CA THR A 341 -23.83 2.57 -2.35
C THR A 341 -23.44 1.10 -2.45
N LEU A 342 -22.23 0.84 -2.93
CA LEU A 342 -21.66 -0.49 -3.03
C LEU A 342 -20.45 -0.57 -2.13
N ARG A 343 -20.46 -1.54 -1.22
CA ARG A 343 -19.35 -1.84 -0.31
C ARG A 343 -18.62 -3.06 -0.81
N TRP A 344 -17.30 -3.00 -0.77
CA TRP A 344 -16.41 -3.96 -1.38
C TRP A 344 -15.28 -4.30 -0.43
N ARG A 345 -14.89 -5.57 -0.38
CA ARG A 345 -13.68 -6.01 0.32
C ARG A 345 -12.66 -6.50 -0.68
N ARG A 346 -11.37 -6.34 -0.38
CA ARG A 346 -10.32 -6.83 -1.26
C ARG A 346 -10.37 -8.37 -1.34
N SER A 347 -10.35 -8.91 -2.56
CA SER A 347 -10.29 -10.36 -2.76
C SER A 347 -8.97 -10.91 -2.24
N PRO A 348 -8.98 -12.02 -1.48
CA PRO A 348 -7.75 -12.63 -1.00
C PRO A 348 -6.92 -13.18 -2.16
N ARG A 349 -5.58 -13.12 -2.03
CA ARG A 349 -4.70 -13.85 -2.96
C ARG A 349 -4.87 -15.35 -2.71
N PRO A 350 -5.00 -16.18 -3.75
CA PRO A 350 -5.01 -17.62 -3.58
C PRO A 350 -3.72 -18.07 -2.88
N ALA A 351 -3.83 -18.94 -1.88
CA ALA A 351 -2.69 -19.45 -1.11
C ALA A 351 -1.77 -20.38 -1.93
N ALA A 352 -2.25 -20.88 -3.08
CA ALA A 352 -1.50 -21.72 -4.01
C ALA A 352 -2.08 -21.57 -5.44
N PRO A 353 -1.31 -21.87 -6.50
CA PRO A 353 -1.85 -22.02 -7.85
C PRO A 353 -2.95 -23.07 -7.86
N LEU A 354 -4.01 -22.85 -8.63
CA LEU A 354 -5.01 -23.89 -8.87
C LEU A 354 -4.30 -25.13 -9.42
N ALA A 355 -4.38 -26.25 -8.70
CA ALA A 355 -3.88 -27.52 -9.20
C ALA A 355 -4.55 -27.78 -10.57
N PRO A 356 -3.80 -28.25 -11.58
CA PRO A 356 -4.41 -28.62 -12.85
C PRO A 356 -5.52 -29.64 -12.57
N ALA A 357 -6.73 -29.35 -13.05
CA ALA A 357 -7.85 -30.26 -12.91
C ALA A 357 -7.40 -31.64 -13.40
N GLY A 358 -7.39 -32.63 -12.49
CA GLY A 358 -7.06 -34.00 -12.85
C GLY A 358 -7.96 -34.43 -14.00
N ARG A 359 -7.36 -34.89 -15.09
CA ARG A 359 -8.14 -35.56 -16.15
C ARG A 359 -8.91 -36.68 -15.47
N SER A 360 -10.23 -36.64 -15.50
CA SER A 360 -11.04 -37.78 -15.10
C SER A 360 -10.76 -38.89 -16.12
N ASP A 361 -9.93 -39.85 -15.75
CA ASP A 361 -9.87 -41.14 -16.44
C ASP A 361 -11.17 -41.87 -16.14
N SER A 362 -12.18 -41.59 -16.96
CA SER A 362 -13.42 -42.34 -17.05
C SER A 362 -13.62 -42.75 -18.49
N ALA A 363 -12.78 -43.67 -18.98
CA ALA A 363 -13.09 -44.55 -20.11
C ALA A 363 -11.97 -45.59 -20.32
N LYS A 364 -12.16 -46.80 -19.79
CA LYS A 364 -12.02 -48.10 -20.48
C LYS A 364 -11.82 -49.24 -19.48
N GLU A 365 -12.91 -49.64 -18.84
CA GLU A 365 -13.15 -51.06 -18.57
C GLU A 365 -14.50 -51.39 -19.17
N GLU A 366 -14.48 -51.81 -20.45
CA GLU A 366 -15.48 -52.68 -21.05
C GLU A 366 -15.03 -53.05 -22.46
N ARG A 367 -14.50 -54.27 -22.59
CA ARG A 367 -14.88 -55.25 -23.61
C ARG A 367 -14.01 -56.50 -23.47
N THR A 368 -14.68 -57.57 -23.05
CA THR A 368 -14.47 -58.97 -23.47
C THR A 368 -14.12 -59.11 -24.93
#